data_AF-A0A2T0HQK7-F1
#
_entry.id   AF-A0A2T0HQK7-F1
#
_cell.length_a   1.000
_cell.length_b   1.000
_cell.length_c   1.000
_cell.angle_alpha   90.00
_cell.angle_beta   90.00
_cell.angle_gamma   90.00
#
_symmetry.space_group_name_H-M   'P 1'
#
loop_
_entity.id
_entity.type
_entity.pdbx_description
1 polymer ?
#
loop_
_entity_poly.entity_id
_entity_poly.type
_entity_poly.pdbx_seq_one_letter_code
_entity_poly.pdbx_strand_id
1 'polypeptide(L)'
;MQCCVEDCGRSVMYRGVQLCQMHYHRKRRNGDFALVLEKKRKKLGYSRVYRVTMPGKGYQRLYEPSHPLRDSQGYVAEHRAVMYAKYGDTLPDCELCGIDLYWNTCHIDHKDRDVKNNAEDNLRPLCPPCNTWRDYPEQCELSKNHKITIDGVSKTPQEWSREPEVKVSGNTIILRKKSGMSDFDAVFAPKITHNGRKPLPPPRKTNHKHERSNAVAITIEGHTMTASEWCREPEVTVSVRSIVNRIREGLDPIEAVFARPGKKPIPDEQLKALTAHYRAKTRDLKKGAAA
;
A
#
# COMPACT_ATOMS: atom_id res chain seq x y z
N MET A 1 35.63 -53.91 -10.40
CA MET A 1 35.42 -54.11 -8.95
C MET A 1 34.30 -53.21 -8.48
N GLN A 2 33.36 -53.75 -7.70
CA GLN A 2 32.23 -53.02 -7.13
C GLN A 2 32.45 -52.74 -5.64
N CYS A 3 31.80 -51.70 -5.14
CA CYS A 3 31.86 -51.29 -3.74
C CYS A 3 31.42 -52.45 -2.82
N CYS A 4 32.17 -52.70 -1.74
CA CYS A 4 31.89 -53.77 -0.77
C CYS A 4 30.67 -53.53 0.15
N VAL A 5 29.81 -52.56 -0.17
CA VAL A 5 28.61 -52.23 0.62
C VAL A 5 27.42 -52.84 -0.10
N GLU A 6 26.60 -53.61 0.61
CA GLU A 6 25.40 -54.28 0.10
C GLU A 6 24.51 -53.31 -0.69
N ASP A 7 24.03 -53.76 -1.85
CA ASP A 7 23.17 -53.03 -2.79
C ASP A 7 23.70 -51.69 -3.34
N CYS A 8 24.99 -51.40 -3.21
CA CYS A 8 25.56 -50.16 -3.77
C CYS A 8 25.69 -50.21 -5.30
N GLY A 9 26.14 -51.34 -5.86
CA GLY A 9 26.36 -51.54 -7.30
C GLY A 9 27.41 -50.64 -7.98
N ARG A 10 27.95 -49.62 -7.30
CA ARG A 10 28.87 -48.61 -7.87
C ARG A 10 30.32 -49.12 -7.98
N SER A 11 31.05 -48.57 -8.94
CA SER A 11 32.47 -48.84 -9.14
C SER A 11 33.33 -48.37 -7.96
N VAL A 12 34.38 -49.14 -7.67
CA VAL A 12 35.37 -48.81 -6.63
C VAL A 12 36.28 -47.70 -7.12
N MET A 13 36.36 -46.62 -6.33
CA MET A 13 37.34 -45.54 -6.54
C MET A 13 38.57 -45.73 -5.64
N TYR A 14 38.36 -46.22 -4.42
CA TYR A 14 39.43 -46.46 -3.45
C TYR A 14 39.76 -47.95 -3.37
N ARG A 15 40.66 -48.41 -4.24
CA ARG A 15 40.99 -49.83 -4.45
C ARG A 15 41.45 -50.55 -3.18
N GLY A 16 42.27 -49.91 -2.35
CA GLY A 16 42.79 -50.51 -1.10
C GLY A 16 41.75 -50.75 -0.01
N VAL A 17 40.59 -50.08 -0.08
CA VAL A 17 39.49 -50.22 0.90
C VAL A 17 38.24 -50.81 0.24
N GLN A 18 38.27 -51.10 -1.06
CA GLN A 18 37.16 -51.60 -1.88
C GLN A 18 35.86 -50.78 -1.75
N LEU A 19 35.97 -49.46 -1.61
CA LEU A 19 34.84 -48.54 -1.45
C LEU A 19 34.67 -47.59 -2.65
N CYS A 20 33.42 -47.28 -2.97
CA CYS A 20 33.09 -46.13 -3.83
C CYS A 20 33.38 -44.82 -3.10
N GLN A 21 33.50 -43.72 -3.86
CA GLN A 21 33.81 -42.40 -3.30
C GLN A 21 32.81 -41.97 -2.22
N MET A 22 31.51 -42.21 -2.45
CA MET A 22 30.45 -41.87 -1.51
C MET A 22 30.56 -42.63 -0.18
N HIS A 23 30.80 -43.95 -0.21
CA HIS A 23 30.90 -44.77 1.01
C HIS A 23 32.23 -44.56 1.74
N TYR A 24 33.31 -44.29 1.02
CA TYR A 24 34.58 -43.90 1.63
C TYR A 24 34.44 -42.60 2.44
N HIS A 25 33.89 -41.53 1.84
CA HIS A 25 33.67 -40.26 2.54
C HIS A 25 32.62 -40.36 3.65
N ARG A 26 31.69 -41.31 3.56
CA ARG A 26 30.68 -41.56 4.60
C ARG A 26 31.29 -42.27 5.81
N LYS A 27 32.05 -43.35 5.58
CA LYS A 27 32.79 -44.07 6.64
C LYS A 27 33.75 -43.13 7.36
N ARG A 28 34.47 -42.27 6.62
CA ARG A 28 35.38 -41.28 7.22
C ARG A 28 34.68 -40.23 8.10
N ARG A 29 33.46 -39.81 7.74
CA ARG A 29 32.70 -38.79 8.50
C ARG A 29 31.92 -39.37 9.68
N ASN A 30 31.31 -40.53 9.50
CA ASN A 30 30.33 -41.08 10.45
C ASN A 30 30.81 -42.35 11.17
N GLY A 31 32.00 -42.87 10.84
CA GLY A 31 32.54 -44.14 11.32
C GLY A 31 31.88 -45.39 10.73
N ASP A 32 30.80 -45.24 9.96
CA ASP A 32 29.92 -46.32 9.50
C ASP A 32 29.22 -45.92 8.18
N PHE A 33 28.62 -46.88 7.48
CA PHE A 33 27.92 -46.70 6.21
C PHE A 33 26.44 -46.31 6.37
N ALA A 34 25.85 -46.53 7.54
CA ALA A 34 24.46 -46.17 7.83
C ALA A 34 24.16 -44.67 7.65
N LEU A 35 22.94 -44.36 7.21
CA LEU A 35 22.50 -42.97 7.05
C LEU A 35 22.37 -42.28 8.42
N VAL A 36 22.85 -41.04 8.52
CA VAL A 36 22.73 -40.22 9.75
C VAL A 36 21.27 -40.08 10.20
N LEU A 37 20.34 -40.06 9.24
CA LEU A 37 18.90 -40.04 9.47
C LEU A 37 18.40 -41.30 10.20
N GLU A 38 18.91 -42.49 9.86
CA GLU A 38 18.53 -43.74 10.53
C GLU A 38 19.10 -43.82 11.94
N LYS A 39 20.36 -43.38 12.12
CA LYS A 39 20.96 -43.28 13.47
C LYS A 39 20.22 -42.25 14.33
N LYS A 40 19.83 -41.09 13.78
CA LYS A 40 18.99 -40.12 14.48
C LYS A 40 17.62 -40.69 14.84
N ARG A 41 16.95 -41.41 13.92
CA ARG A 41 15.67 -42.08 14.16
C ARG A 41 15.74 -43.09 15.31
N LYS A 42 16.79 -43.93 15.33
CA LYS A 42 17.00 -44.95 16.37
C LYS A 42 17.43 -44.34 17.71
N LYS A 43 18.26 -43.28 17.70
CA LYS A 43 18.77 -42.60 18.90
C LYS A 43 17.72 -41.70 19.58
N LEU A 44 16.81 -41.10 18.83
CA LEU A 44 15.77 -40.21 19.37
C LEU A 44 14.51 -40.95 19.86
N GLY A 45 14.46 -42.28 19.78
CA GLY A 45 13.29 -43.05 20.24
C GLY A 45 11.98 -42.77 19.49
N TYR A 46 12.04 -42.06 18.35
CA TYR A 46 10.89 -41.87 17.46
C TYR A 46 10.62 -43.18 16.69
N SER A 47 10.13 -44.20 17.39
CA SER A 47 9.10 -45.04 16.77
C SER A 47 7.94 -44.09 16.45
N ARG A 48 7.36 -44.19 15.26
CA ARG A 48 6.27 -43.30 14.87
C ARG A 48 5.06 -43.64 15.74
N VAL A 49 4.91 -42.91 16.84
CA VAL A 49 3.79 -43.08 17.77
C VAL A 49 2.51 -42.82 16.98
N TYR A 50 1.56 -43.76 17.07
CA TYR A 50 0.32 -43.71 16.31
C TYR A 50 -0.45 -42.42 16.56
N ARG A 51 -0.57 -42.00 17.83
CA ARG A 51 -1.27 -40.77 18.21
C ARG A 51 -0.33 -39.80 18.90
N VAL A 52 -0.23 -38.57 18.39
CA VAL A 52 0.65 -37.52 18.93
C VAL A 52 -0.13 -36.23 19.10
N THR A 53 0.00 -35.60 20.27
CA THR A 53 -0.50 -34.25 20.52
C THR A 53 0.50 -33.23 19.99
N MET A 54 0.05 -32.30 19.14
CA MET A 54 0.92 -31.23 18.63
C MET A 54 1.37 -30.31 19.76
N PRO A 55 2.69 -30.12 19.94
CA PRO A 55 3.19 -29.16 20.91
C PRO A 55 2.74 -27.74 20.54
N GLY A 56 2.23 -27.00 21.52
CA GLY A 56 1.78 -25.61 21.38
C GLY A 56 0.32 -25.41 20.95
N LYS A 57 -0.22 -26.28 20.08
CA LYS A 57 -1.60 -26.11 19.56
C LYS A 57 -2.63 -27.08 20.14
N GLY A 58 -2.20 -28.16 20.80
CA GLY A 58 -3.11 -29.13 21.44
C GLY A 58 -3.84 -30.10 20.50
N TYR A 59 -3.82 -29.88 19.18
CA TYR A 59 -4.41 -30.79 18.19
C TYR A 59 -3.78 -32.18 18.25
N GLN A 60 -4.62 -33.20 18.24
CA GLN A 60 -4.19 -34.59 18.13
C GLN A 60 -4.00 -34.98 16.66
N ARG A 61 -2.99 -35.80 16.39
CA ARG A 61 -2.63 -36.30 15.07
C ARG A 61 -2.45 -37.80 15.09
N LEU A 62 -2.92 -38.46 14.04
CA LEU A 62 -2.82 -39.91 13.83
C LEU A 62 -1.77 -40.21 12.75
N TYR A 63 -0.95 -41.22 12.95
CA TYR A 63 0.03 -41.69 11.98
C TYR A 63 -0.63 -42.66 11.00
N GLU A 64 -1.08 -42.11 9.88
CA GLU A 64 -1.69 -42.87 8.79
C GLU A 64 -0.99 -42.51 7.46
N PRO A 65 0.13 -43.20 7.14
CA PRO A 65 0.95 -42.85 5.98
C PRO A 65 0.29 -43.16 4.63
N SER A 66 -0.82 -43.89 4.61
CA SER A 66 -1.62 -44.18 3.41
C SER A 66 -2.78 -43.22 3.22
N HIS A 67 -3.16 -42.44 4.24
CA HIS A 67 -4.36 -41.60 4.19
C HIS A 67 -4.22 -40.48 3.13
N PRO A 68 -5.28 -40.11 2.38
CA PRO A 68 -5.23 -39.05 1.37
C PRO A 68 -4.87 -37.68 1.96
N LEU A 69 -5.40 -37.37 3.14
CA LEU A 69 -5.18 -36.11 3.87
C LEU A 69 -3.90 -36.07 4.73
N ARG A 70 -2.95 -36.98 4.50
CA ARG A 70 -1.69 -37.02 5.26
C ARG A 70 -0.80 -35.82 4.96
N ASP A 71 0.00 -35.43 5.94
CA ASP A 71 1.10 -34.49 5.72
C ASP A 71 2.35 -35.18 5.13
N SER A 72 3.42 -34.41 4.94
CA SER A 72 4.71 -34.91 4.45
C SER A 72 5.39 -35.90 5.40
N GLN A 73 4.98 -35.98 6.67
CA GLN A 73 5.49 -36.90 7.68
C GLN A 73 4.64 -38.18 7.81
N GLY A 74 3.49 -38.24 7.13
CA GLY A 74 2.54 -39.35 7.18
C GLY A 74 1.52 -39.26 8.32
N TYR A 75 1.31 -38.07 8.89
CA TYR A 75 0.36 -37.80 9.95
C TYR A 75 -0.86 -37.02 9.45
N VAL A 76 -2.04 -37.39 9.91
CA VAL A 76 -3.32 -36.72 9.66
C VAL A 76 -3.81 -36.08 10.96
N ALA A 77 -4.49 -34.94 10.89
CA ALA A 77 -5.15 -34.38 12.06
C ALA A 77 -6.39 -35.23 12.42
N GLU A 78 -6.55 -35.61 13.68
CA GLU A 78 -7.57 -36.57 14.11
C GLU A 78 -8.99 -36.13 13.73
N HIS A 79 -9.35 -34.87 14.00
CA HIS A 79 -10.64 -34.30 13.60
C HIS A 79 -10.88 -34.36 12.08
N ARG A 80 -9.84 -34.28 11.23
CA ARG A 80 -9.98 -34.43 9.79
C ARG A 80 -10.16 -35.89 9.39
N ALA A 81 -9.48 -36.81 10.06
CA ALA A 81 -9.63 -38.25 9.83
C ALA A 81 -11.04 -38.73 10.20
N VAL A 82 -11.58 -38.29 11.34
CA VAL A 82 -12.95 -38.62 11.78
C VAL A 82 -13.98 -38.13 10.75
N MET A 83 -13.87 -36.89 10.28
CA MET A 83 -14.78 -36.35 9.29
C MET A 83 -14.61 -37.00 7.90
N TYR A 84 -13.39 -37.41 7.55
CA TYR A 84 -13.13 -38.14 6.31
C TYR A 84 -13.73 -39.55 6.36
N ALA A 85 -13.72 -40.21 7.51
CA ALA A 85 -14.41 -41.50 7.69
C ALA A 85 -15.93 -41.37 7.52
N LYS A 86 -16.52 -40.24 7.90
CA LYS A 86 -17.96 -39.97 7.77
C LYS A 86 -18.40 -39.62 6.35
N TYR A 87 -17.69 -38.68 5.70
CA TYR A 87 -18.12 -38.08 4.43
C TYR A 87 -17.32 -38.57 3.21
N GLY A 88 -16.17 -39.22 3.43
CA GLY A 88 -15.26 -39.66 2.37
C GLY A 88 -14.67 -38.47 1.62
N ASP A 89 -14.61 -38.60 0.30
CA ASP A 89 -14.00 -37.58 -0.58
C ASP A 89 -14.88 -36.32 -0.76
N THR A 90 -16.19 -36.45 -0.59
CA THR A 90 -17.17 -35.37 -0.78
C THR A 90 -17.60 -34.80 0.56
N LEU A 91 -17.14 -33.59 0.89
CA LEU A 91 -17.62 -32.85 2.05
C LEU A 91 -19.00 -32.26 1.78
N PRO A 92 -19.87 -32.15 2.81
CA PRO A 92 -21.07 -31.35 2.72
C PRO A 92 -20.73 -29.85 2.72
N ASP A 93 -21.71 -29.04 2.36
CA ASP A 93 -21.61 -27.59 2.38
C ASP A 93 -21.37 -27.05 3.80
N CYS A 94 -20.92 -25.81 3.89
CA CYS A 94 -20.68 -25.14 5.16
C CYS A 94 -21.95 -25.09 6.02
N GLU A 95 -21.89 -25.62 7.25
CA GLU A 95 -23.04 -25.68 8.16
C GLU A 95 -23.64 -24.29 8.48
N LEU A 96 -22.84 -23.21 8.40
CA LEU A 96 -23.29 -21.85 8.73
C LEU A 96 -23.74 -21.02 7.54
N CYS A 97 -23.15 -21.19 6.35
CA CYS A 97 -23.45 -20.33 5.20
C CYS A 97 -23.85 -21.08 3.93
N GLY A 98 -23.79 -22.41 3.91
CA GLY A 98 -24.19 -23.24 2.77
C GLY A 98 -23.28 -23.15 1.55
N ILE A 99 -22.06 -22.61 1.68
CA ILE A 99 -21.08 -22.60 0.57
C ILE A 99 -20.43 -23.98 0.44
N ASP A 100 -20.26 -24.45 -0.80
CA ASP A 100 -19.56 -25.67 -1.17
C ASP A 100 -18.15 -25.74 -0.52
N LEU A 101 -17.86 -26.88 0.11
CA LEU A 101 -16.58 -27.11 0.77
C LEU A 101 -15.78 -28.21 0.09
N TYR A 102 -14.46 -28.00 0.06
CA TYR A 102 -13.50 -28.97 -0.42
C TYR A 102 -12.47 -29.22 0.68
N TRP A 103 -11.84 -30.40 0.72
CA TRP A 103 -10.89 -30.73 1.78
C TRP A 103 -9.71 -29.74 1.87
N ASN A 104 -9.33 -29.11 0.76
CA ASN A 104 -8.29 -28.09 0.72
C ASN A 104 -8.74 -26.71 1.24
N THR A 105 -10.04 -26.40 1.23
CA THR A 105 -10.61 -25.12 1.66
C THR A 105 -11.38 -25.19 2.98
N CYS A 106 -11.78 -26.38 3.43
CA CYS A 106 -12.59 -26.56 4.62
C CYS A 106 -11.77 -26.47 5.91
N HIS A 107 -12.40 -25.93 6.95
CA HIS A 107 -11.98 -26.11 8.34
C HIS A 107 -12.95 -27.04 9.05
N ILE A 108 -12.43 -28.05 9.74
CA ILE A 108 -13.24 -28.86 10.66
C ILE A 108 -13.16 -28.17 12.02
N ASP A 109 -14.29 -27.64 12.47
CA ASP A 109 -14.44 -26.90 13.70
C ASP A 109 -14.98 -27.79 14.83
N HIS A 110 -14.54 -27.51 16.05
CA HIS A 110 -15.05 -28.11 17.29
C HIS A 110 -16.15 -27.22 17.85
N LYS A 111 -17.40 -27.70 17.91
CA LYS A 111 -18.56 -26.94 18.39
C LYS A 111 -18.36 -26.45 19.84
N ASP A 112 -17.73 -27.27 20.69
CA ASP A 112 -17.42 -26.95 22.09
C ASP A 112 -16.10 -26.19 22.31
N ARG A 113 -15.33 -25.92 21.26
CA ARG A 113 -13.96 -25.35 21.29
C ARG A 113 -12.91 -26.21 22.03
N ASP A 114 -13.23 -27.44 22.43
CA ASP A 114 -12.24 -28.37 22.97
C ASP A 114 -11.56 -29.15 21.85
N VAL A 115 -10.32 -28.78 21.59
CA VAL A 115 -9.46 -29.36 20.55
C VAL A 115 -9.20 -30.87 20.76
N LYS A 116 -9.44 -31.38 21.98
CA LYS A 116 -9.29 -32.81 22.31
C LYS A 116 -10.57 -33.63 22.08
N ASN A 117 -11.72 -32.98 22.00
CA ASN A 117 -13.01 -33.66 21.82
C ASN A 117 -13.30 -33.89 20.33
N ASN A 118 -12.70 -34.92 19.74
CA ASN A 118 -12.92 -35.29 18.34
C ASN A 118 -14.12 -36.22 18.12
N ALA A 119 -15.12 -36.21 19.01
CA ALA A 119 -16.36 -36.94 18.78
C ALA A 119 -17.06 -36.40 17.52
N GLU A 120 -17.60 -37.31 16.71
CA GLU A 120 -18.19 -36.98 15.40
C GLU A 120 -19.26 -35.88 15.48
N ASP A 121 -20.11 -35.90 16.52
CA ASP A 121 -21.19 -34.93 16.71
C ASP A 121 -20.70 -33.52 17.09
N ASN A 122 -19.50 -33.45 17.70
CA ASN A 122 -18.85 -32.19 18.08
C ASN A 122 -18.12 -31.54 16.92
N LEU A 123 -17.89 -32.27 15.82
CA LEU A 123 -17.19 -31.76 14.65
C LEU A 123 -18.17 -31.24 13.61
N ARG A 124 -17.82 -30.14 12.96
CA ARG A 124 -18.58 -29.60 11.82
C ARG A 124 -17.67 -29.03 10.74
N PRO A 125 -18.03 -29.16 9.45
CA PRO A 125 -17.28 -28.55 8.38
C PRO A 125 -17.74 -27.10 8.18
N LEU A 126 -16.79 -26.16 8.26
CA LEU A 126 -17.02 -24.74 8.06
C LEU A 126 -16.08 -24.18 6.99
N CYS A 127 -16.51 -23.12 6.31
CA CYS A 127 -15.61 -22.31 5.51
C CYS A 127 -14.68 -21.48 6.43
N PRO A 128 -13.48 -21.08 5.96
CA PRO A 128 -12.55 -20.29 6.76
C PRO A 128 -13.17 -19.00 7.33
N PRO A 129 -13.95 -18.21 6.57
CA PRO A 129 -14.66 -17.06 7.11
C PRO A 129 -15.59 -17.41 8.27
N CYS A 130 -16.49 -18.39 8.10
CA CYS A 130 -17.41 -18.79 9.15
C CYS A 130 -16.68 -19.29 10.40
N ASN A 131 -15.62 -20.09 10.23
CA ASN A 131 -14.82 -20.58 11.34
C ASN A 131 -14.14 -19.45 12.13
N THR A 132 -13.59 -18.45 11.44
CA THR A 132 -12.89 -17.32 12.07
C THR A 132 -13.85 -16.30 12.67
N TRP A 133 -15.02 -16.07 12.04
CA TRP A 133 -15.95 -15.02 12.43
C TRP A 133 -17.08 -15.49 13.36
N ARG A 134 -17.17 -16.80 13.66
CA ARG A 134 -18.21 -17.38 14.53
C ARG A 134 -18.33 -16.71 15.91
N ASP A 135 -17.22 -16.23 16.44
CA ASP A 135 -17.10 -15.63 17.79
C ASP A 135 -16.77 -14.14 17.71
N TYR A 136 -16.91 -13.55 16.52
CA TYR A 136 -16.60 -12.14 16.34
C TYR A 136 -17.67 -11.31 17.05
N PRO A 137 -17.31 -10.47 18.03
CA PRO A 137 -18.28 -9.67 18.76
C PRO A 137 -18.95 -8.66 17.82
N GLU A 138 -20.10 -8.14 18.24
CA GLU A 138 -20.77 -7.09 17.48
C GLU A 138 -19.83 -5.91 17.26
N GLN A 139 -19.91 -5.27 16.08
CA GLN A 139 -18.99 -4.21 15.71
C GLN A 139 -19.00 -3.05 16.71
N CYS A 140 -20.13 -2.77 17.36
CA CYS A 140 -20.24 -1.73 18.38
C CYS A 140 -19.58 -2.08 19.72
N GLU A 141 -19.25 -3.35 19.98
CA GLU A 141 -18.58 -3.80 21.21
C GLU A 141 -17.05 -3.78 21.11
N LEU A 142 -16.52 -3.67 19.88
CA LEU A 142 -15.09 -3.56 19.66
C LEU A 142 -14.53 -2.25 20.25
N SER A 143 -13.48 -2.36 21.07
CA SER A 143 -12.89 -1.23 21.80
C SER A 143 -12.40 -0.06 20.94
N LYS A 144 -12.08 -0.32 19.66
CA LYS A 144 -11.63 0.72 18.71
C LYS A 144 -12.78 1.46 18.04
N ASN A 145 -14.00 0.94 18.13
CA ASN A 145 -15.17 1.49 17.46
C ASN A 145 -15.93 2.43 18.39
N HIS A 146 -16.61 3.40 17.78
CA HIS A 146 -17.56 4.23 18.52
C HIS A 146 -18.85 3.44 18.75
N LYS A 147 -19.27 3.35 20.02
CA LYS A 147 -20.57 2.80 20.41
C LYS A 147 -21.53 3.95 20.68
N ILE A 148 -22.66 3.96 19.98
CA ILE A 148 -23.72 4.97 20.16
C ILE A 148 -24.98 4.25 20.57
N THR A 149 -25.51 4.61 21.73
CA THR A 149 -26.67 3.94 22.32
C THR A 149 -27.85 4.89 22.36
N ILE A 150 -28.93 4.53 21.68
CA ILE A 150 -30.17 5.29 21.62
C ILE A 150 -31.30 4.32 21.93
N ASP A 151 -32.14 4.64 22.91
CA ASP A 151 -33.29 3.84 23.35
C ASP A 151 -32.96 2.37 23.62
N GLY A 152 -31.81 2.11 24.24
CA GLY A 152 -31.35 0.75 24.57
C GLY A 152 -30.73 -0.02 23.41
N VAL A 153 -30.74 0.52 22.19
CA VAL A 153 -30.09 -0.06 21.02
C VAL A 153 -28.72 0.55 20.83
N SER A 154 -27.67 -0.27 20.86
CA SER A 154 -26.31 0.16 20.59
C SER A 154 -25.90 -0.21 19.17
N LYS A 155 -25.44 0.76 18.39
CA LYS A 155 -24.89 0.55 17.04
C LYS A 155 -23.65 1.42 16.84
N THR A 156 -22.86 1.10 15.81
CA THR A 156 -21.79 1.96 15.33
C THR A 156 -22.34 3.20 14.61
N PRO A 157 -21.58 4.30 14.50
CA PRO A 157 -21.99 5.46 13.69
C PRO A 157 -22.33 5.10 12.24
N GLN A 158 -21.61 4.14 11.66
CA GLN A 158 -21.83 3.67 10.29
C GLN A 158 -23.16 2.92 10.16
N GLU A 159 -23.48 2.04 11.11
CA GLU A 159 -24.76 1.35 11.17
C GLU A 159 -25.92 2.33 11.37
N TRP A 160 -25.80 3.26 12.34
CA TRP A 160 -26.79 4.33 12.51
C TRP A 160 -26.99 5.14 11.22
N SER A 161 -25.93 5.46 10.48
CA SER A 161 -26.05 6.20 9.22
C SER A 161 -26.70 5.45 8.07
N ARG A 162 -26.89 4.13 8.19
CA ARG A 162 -27.62 3.30 7.22
C ARG A 162 -29.11 3.20 7.52
N GLU A 163 -29.54 3.63 8.71
CA GLU A 163 -30.95 3.65 9.07
C GLU A 163 -31.72 4.64 8.18
N PRO A 164 -32.90 4.28 7.65
CA PRO A 164 -33.66 5.14 6.74
C PRO A 164 -34.00 6.53 7.32
N GLU A 165 -34.11 6.64 8.65
CA GLU A 165 -34.47 7.87 9.35
C GLU A 165 -33.28 8.83 9.53
N VAL A 166 -32.05 8.33 9.42
CA VAL A 166 -30.84 9.08 9.73
C VAL A 166 -30.30 9.80 8.50
N LYS A 167 -30.30 11.14 8.54
CA LYS A 167 -29.90 12.00 7.41
C LYS A 167 -28.42 12.41 7.41
N VAL A 168 -27.63 11.87 8.34
CA VAL A 168 -26.22 12.24 8.54
C VAL A 168 -25.28 11.05 8.35
N SER A 169 -24.10 11.31 7.82
CA SER A 169 -23.08 10.28 7.63
C SER A 169 -22.47 9.84 8.96
N GLY A 170 -21.99 8.59 9.06
CA GLY A 170 -21.31 8.09 10.25
C GLY A 170 -20.15 8.99 10.71
N ASN A 171 -19.39 9.57 9.77
CA ASN A 171 -18.32 10.51 10.12
C ASN A 171 -18.86 11.81 10.76
N THR A 172 -20.01 12.32 10.31
CA THR A 172 -20.67 13.47 10.93
C THR A 172 -21.08 13.16 12.37
N ILE A 173 -21.62 11.97 12.60
CA ILE A 173 -22.02 11.52 13.94
C ILE A 173 -20.79 11.45 14.87
N ILE A 174 -19.66 10.91 14.39
CA ILE A 174 -18.40 10.88 15.14
C ILE A 174 -17.93 12.28 15.51
N LEU A 175 -17.94 13.22 14.55
CA LEU A 175 -17.54 14.60 14.80
C LEU A 175 -18.43 15.30 15.83
N ARG A 176 -19.75 15.07 15.76
CA ARG A 176 -20.71 15.59 16.73
C ARG A 176 -20.45 15.06 18.14
N LYS A 177 -20.21 13.76 18.28
CA LYS A 177 -19.80 13.15 19.55
C LYS A 177 -18.50 13.76 20.09
N LYS A 178 -17.51 13.99 19.23
CA LYS A 178 -16.24 14.65 19.61
C LYS A 178 -16.44 16.10 20.05
N SER A 179 -17.43 16.81 19.50
CA SER A 179 -17.83 18.15 19.96
C SER A 179 -18.69 18.14 21.24
N GLY A 180 -18.92 16.99 21.87
CA GLY A 180 -19.68 16.87 23.13
C GLY A 180 -21.19 16.74 22.96
N MET A 181 -21.68 16.47 21.75
CA MET A 181 -23.11 16.28 21.50
C MET A 181 -23.62 14.96 22.11
N SER A 182 -24.89 14.94 22.53
CA SER A 182 -25.56 13.73 23.04
C SER A 182 -25.64 12.64 21.96
N ASP A 183 -25.87 11.37 22.33
CA ASP A 183 -25.99 10.28 21.36
C ASP A 183 -27.16 10.51 20.40
N PHE A 184 -28.32 10.89 20.95
CA PHE A 184 -29.51 11.19 20.19
C PHE A 184 -29.30 12.36 19.22
N ASP A 185 -28.78 13.49 19.71
CA ASP A 185 -28.54 14.67 18.87
C ASP A 185 -27.45 14.40 17.83
N ALA A 186 -26.43 13.61 18.17
CA ALA A 186 -25.36 13.27 17.24
C ALA A 186 -25.92 12.57 15.99
N VAL A 187 -26.92 11.70 16.17
CA VAL A 187 -27.57 10.94 15.10
C VAL A 187 -28.69 11.73 14.42
N PHE A 188 -29.61 12.34 15.18
CA PHE A 188 -30.86 12.88 14.62
C PHE A 188 -30.87 14.40 14.42
N ALA A 189 -29.94 15.16 15.02
CA ALA A 189 -29.95 16.60 14.84
C ALA A 189 -29.80 16.96 13.35
N PRO A 190 -30.52 17.99 12.86
CA PRO A 190 -30.43 18.40 11.48
C PRO A 190 -29.00 18.72 11.10
N LYS A 191 -28.61 18.35 9.89
CA LYS A 191 -27.28 18.67 9.36
C LYS A 191 -27.18 20.19 9.21
N ILE A 192 -26.48 20.85 10.13
CA ILE A 192 -26.07 22.26 10.01
C ILE A 192 -24.90 22.30 9.04
N THR A 193 -25.12 21.92 7.79
CA THR A 193 -24.22 22.38 6.73
C THR A 193 -24.54 23.84 6.48
N HIS A 194 -23.52 24.67 6.32
CA HIS A 194 -23.65 25.95 5.63
C HIS A 194 -24.11 25.65 4.19
N ASN A 195 -25.40 25.34 4.02
CA ASN A 195 -26.03 25.05 2.75
C ASN A 195 -25.97 26.33 1.92
N GLY A 196 -25.11 26.34 0.90
CA GLY A 196 -25.19 27.31 -0.20
C GLY A 196 -24.10 28.38 -0.25
N ARG A 197 -23.36 28.65 0.83
CA ARG A 197 -22.21 29.57 0.77
C ARG A 197 -20.91 28.80 0.73
N LYS A 198 -20.63 28.12 -0.38
CA LYS A 198 -19.21 27.87 -0.70
C LYS A 198 -18.59 29.26 -0.83
N PRO A 199 -17.56 29.62 -0.05
CA PRO A 199 -16.79 30.82 -0.37
C PRO A 199 -16.41 30.69 -1.84
N LEU A 200 -16.77 31.70 -2.64
CA LEU A 200 -16.23 31.74 -4.00
C LEU A 200 -14.71 31.60 -3.85
N PRO A 201 -14.06 30.73 -4.65
CA PRO A 201 -12.61 30.72 -4.66
C PRO A 201 -12.15 32.17 -4.87
N PRO A 202 -11.16 32.66 -4.10
CA PRO A 202 -10.70 34.03 -4.26
C PRO A 202 -10.38 34.26 -5.73
N PRO A 203 -10.72 35.44 -6.29
CA PRO A 203 -10.40 35.74 -7.69
C PRO A 203 -8.92 35.43 -7.91
N ARG A 204 -8.61 34.72 -9.00
CA ARG A 204 -7.21 34.48 -9.38
C ARG A 204 -6.54 35.84 -9.44
N LYS A 205 -5.57 36.09 -8.56
CA LYS A 205 -4.68 37.25 -8.67
C LYS A 205 -3.89 37.07 -9.97
N THR A 206 -4.39 37.61 -11.07
CA THR A 206 -3.58 37.76 -12.27
C THR A 206 -2.64 38.93 -11.99
N ASN A 207 -1.54 38.67 -11.29
CA ASN A 207 -0.43 39.62 -11.23
C ASN A 207 -0.16 40.08 -12.66
N HIS A 208 0.03 41.39 -12.87
CA HIS A 208 0.38 41.92 -14.19
C HIS A 208 1.61 41.15 -14.72
N LYS A 209 1.78 41.03 -16.05
CA LYS A 209 2.78 40.11 -16.63
C LYS A 209 4.21 40.38 -16.11
N HIS A 210 4.51 41.63 -15.73
CA HIS A 210 5.78 42.07 -15.12
C HIS A 210 5.88 41.85 -13.60
N GLU A 211 4.78 41.52 -12.89
CA GLU A 211 4.72 41.24 -11.45
C GLU A 211 4.76 39.73 -11.12
N ARG A 212 4.95 38.88 -12.13
CA ARG A 212 5.11 37.44 -11.93
C ARG A 212 6.52 37.17 -11.41
N SER A 213 6.66 36.26 -10.44
CA SER A 213 7.97 35.90 -9.84
C SER A 213 9.05 35.49 -10.84
N ASN A 214 8.64 35.03 -12.03
CA ASN A 214 9.53 34.56 -13.09
C ASN A 214 9.75 35.61 -14.20
N ALA A 215 9.15 36.80 -14.10
CA ALA A 215 9.29 37.86 -15.07
C ALA A 215 10.45 38.79 -14.68
N VAL A 216 11.38 39.01 -15.61
CA VAL A 216 12.37 40.09 -15.47
C VAL A 216 11.70 41.37 -15.96
N ALA A 217 11.21 42.16 -15.00
CA ALA A 217 10.68 43.50 -15.25
C ALA A 217 11.83 44.47 -15.46
N ILE A 218 11.80 45.18 -16.59
CA ILE A 218 12.83 46.14 -16.97
C ILE A 218 12.15 47.49 -17.11
N THR A 219 12.58 48.44 -16.29
CA THR A 219 12.07 49.81 -16.29
C THR A 219 13.05 50.71 -17.02
N ILE A 220 12.61 51.30 -18.12
CA ILE A 220 13.37 52.31 -18.89
C ILE A 220 12.57 53.61 -18.87
N GLU A 221 13.17 54.70 -18.35
CA GLU A 221 12.57 56.04 -18.22
C GLU A 221 11.11 56.04 -17.69
N GLY A 222 10.81 55.18 -16.71
CA GLY A 222 9.50 55.08 -16.06
C GLY A 222 8.47 54.20 -16.77
N HIS A 223 8.84 53.50 -17.85
CA HIS A 223 8.02 52.47 -18.49
C HIS A 223 8.55 51.08 -18.15
N THR A 224 7.72 50.27 -17.47
CA THR A 224 8.08 48.92 -17.02
C THR A 224 7.43 47.88 -17.91
N MET A 225 8.25 47.10 -18.61
CA MET A 225 7.81 45.96 -19.42
C MET A 225 8.65 44.74 -19.07
N THR A 226 8.15 43.55 -19.41
CA THR A 226 8.96 42.32 -19.32
C THR A 226 10.04 42.30 -20.40
N ALA A 227 11.15 41.61 -20.16
CA ALA A 227 12.17 41.37 -21.20
C ALA A 227 11.59 40.77 -22.50
N SER A 228 10.52 39.97 -22.39
CA SER A 228 9.81 39.42 -23.56
C SER A 228 9.01 40.47 -24.33
N GLU A 229 8.52 41.51 -23.66
CA GLU A 229 7.79 42.61 -24.29
C GLU A 229 8.76 43.59 -24.93
N TRP A 230 9.86 43.94 -24.24
CA TRP A 230 10.95 44.72 -24.85
C TRP A 230 11.50 44.07 -26.12
N CYS A 231 11.73 42.76 -26.14
CA CYS A 231 12.19 42.04 -27.33
C CYS A 231 11.23 42.08 -28.53
N ARG A 232 9.94 42.40 -28.30
CA ARG A 232 8.93 42.51 -29.38
C ARG A 232 8.82 43.93 -29.94
N GLU A 233 9.45 44.91 -29.32
CA GLU A 233 9.48 46.26 -29.86
C GLU A 233 10.29 46.28 -31.17
N PRO A 234 9.81 46.96 -32.23
CA PRO A 234 10.40 46.89 -33.56
C PRO A 234 11.88 47.28 -33.65
N GLU A 235 12.38 48.09 -32.71
CA GLU A 235 13.75 48.60 -32.73
C GLU A 235 14.71 47.78 -31.85
N VAL A 236 14.19 46.76 -31.16
CA VAL A 236 14.98 45.86 -30.31
C VAL A 236 15.47 44.69 -31.15
N THR A 237 16.79 44.60 -31.29
CA THR A 237 17.46 43.56 -32.08
C THR A 237 17.98 42.40 -31.23
N VAL A 238 17.75 42.48 -29.92
CA VAL A 238 18.35 41.62 -28.90
C VAL A 238 17.34 40.57 -28.44
N SER A 239 17.75 39.30 -28.37
CA SER A 239 16.85 38.23 -27.90
C SER A 239 16.45 38.41 -26.43
N VAL A 240 15.29 37.90 -26.03
CA VAL A 240 14.83 37.90 -24.62
C VAL A 240 15.92 37.38 -23.68
N ARG A 241 16.59 36.29 -24.05
CA ARG A 241 17.65 35.68 -23.24
C ARG A 241 18.86 36.60 -23.09
N SER A 242 19.24 37.27 -24.17
CA SER A 242 20.35 38.23 -24.17
C SER A 242 20.04 39.45 -23.31
N ILE A 243 18.81 39.99 -23.37
CA ILE A 243 18.38 41.10 -22.50
C ILE A 243 18.49 40.66 -21.02
N VAL A 244 17.95 39.49 -20.68
CA VAL A 244 17.98 38.96 -19.31
C VAL A 244 19.41 38.76 -18.80
N ASN A 245 20.29 38.21 -19.63
CA ASN A 245 21.69 37.99 -19.25
C ASN A 245 22.43 39.32 -19.03
N ARG A 246 22.27 40.30 -19.92
CA ARG A 246 22.90 41.62 -19.79
C ARG A 246 22.50 42.35 -18.51
N ILE A 247 21.22 42.27 -18.13
CA ILE A 247 20.72 42.84 -16.87
C ILE A 247 21.34 42.12 -15.66
N ARG A 248 21.48 40.79 -15.72
CA ARG A 248 22.14 40.01 -14.65
C ARG A 248 23.64 40.28 -14.55
N GLU A 249 24.27 40.62 -15.68
CA GLU A 249 25.67 41.06 -15.76
C GLU A 249 25.85 42.53 -15.31
N GLY A 250 24.76 43.23 -14.99
CA GLY A 250 24.79 44.59 -14.43
C GLY A 250 24.82 45.71 -15.48
N LEU A 251 24.53 45.43 -16.75
CA LEU A 251 24.39 46.48 -17.76
C LEU A 251 23.16 47.35 -17.50
N ASP A 252 23.28 48.63 -17.87
CA ASP A 252 22.18 49.58 -17.82
C ASP A 252 20.96 49.07 -18.63
N PRO A 253 19.72 49.24 -18.13
CA PRO A 253 18.50 48.82 -18.81
C PRO A 253 18.38 49.25 -20.28
N ILE A 254 18.81 50.47 -20.63
CA ILE A 254 18.75 50.99 -21.99
C ILE A 254 19.75 50.24 -22.87
N GLU A 255 20.99 50.07 -22.40
CA GLU A 255 22.03 49.35 -23.12
C GLU A 255 21.68 47.86 -23.28
N ALA A 256 21.13 47.26 -22.23
CA ALA A 256 20.74 45.86 -22.23
C ALA A 256 19.73 45.55 -23.35
N VAL A 257 18.77 46.45 -23.57
CA VAL A 257 17.69 46.30 -24.56
C VAL A 257 18.14 46.73 -25.96
N PHE A 258 18.81 47.87 -26.11
CA PHE A 258 19.05 48.50 -27.42
C PHE A 258 20.45 48.29 -28.00
N ALA A 259 21.43 47.79 -27.24
CA ALA A 259 22.79 47.60 -27.77
C ALA A 259 22.86 46.45 -28.80
N ARG A 260 23.40 46.75 -29.99
CA ARG A 260 23.58 45.76 -31.06
C ARG A 260 24.64 44.71 -30.70
N PRO A 261 24.35 43.40 -30.84
CA PRO A 261 25.34 42.37 -30.55
C PRO A 261 26.53 42.44 -31.54
N GLY A 262 27.76 42.46 -31.03
CA GLY A 262 28.98 42.27 -31.82
C GLY A 262 29.52 43.50 -32.59
N LYS A 263 29.05 44.72 -32.33
CA LYS A 263 29.67 45.96 -32.85
C LYS A 263 29.91 46.98 -31.73
N LYS A 264 30.89 47.88 -31.95
CA LYS A 264 31.28 48.97 -31.02
C LYS A 264 30.04 49.75 -30.51
N PRO A 265 30.12 50.35 -29.31
CA PRO A 265 29.04 51.15 -28.74
C PRO A 265 28.45 52.11 -29.77
N ILE A 266 27.13 52.26 -29.76
CA ILE A 266 26.43 53.22 -30.62
C ILE A 266 27.02 54.61 -30.35
N PRO A 267 27.42 55.39 -31.36
CA PRO A 267 27.88 56.76 -31.15
C PRO A 267 26.83 57.56 -30.38
N ASP A 268 27.25 58.35 -29.40
CA ASP A 268 26.40 59.06 -28.43
C ASP A 268 25.26 59.87 -29.10
N GLU A 269 25.50 60.34 -30.32
CA GLU A 269 24.53 61.07 -31.16
C GLU A 269 23.38 60.19 -31.68
N GLN A 270 23.68 58.95 -32.09
CA GLN A 270 22.65 57.98 -32.49
C GLN A 270 21.86 57.45 -31.28
N LEU A 271 22.52 57.32 -30.12
CA LEU A 271 21.83 56.96 -28.88
C LEU A 271 20.85 58.07 -28.47
N LYS A 272 21.28 59.34 -28.56
CA LYS A 272 20.40 60.50 -28.32
C LYS A 272 19.21 60.56 -29.29
N ALA A 273 19.43 60.24 -30.57
CA ALA A 273 18.37 60.22 -31.58
C ALA A 273 17.33 59.10 -31.33
N LEU A 274 17.79 57.89 -31.01
CA LEU A 274 16.91 56.77 -30.62
C LEU A 274 16.14 57.09 -29.33
N THR A 275 16.82 57.66 -28.34
CA THR A 275 16.19 58.11 -27.09
C THR A 275 15.12 59.17 -27.36
N ALA A 276 15.38 60.12 -28.27
CA ALA A 276 14.40 61.14 -28.67
C ALA A 276 13.18 60.54 -29.40
N HIS A 277 13.38 59.54 -30.27
CA HIS A 277 12.30 58.83 -30.95
C HIS A 277 11.40 58.09 -29.95
N TYR A 278 11.98 57.39 -28.98
CA TYR A 278 11.24 56.73 -27.91
C TYR A 278 10.51 57.69 -26.98
N ARG A 279 11.07 58.87 -26.71
CA ARG A 279 10.39 59.96 -25.95
C ARG A 279 9.15 60.48 -26.66
N ALA A 280 9.18 60.56 -28.00
CA ALA A 280 8.00 60.93 -28.77
C ALA A 280 6.92 59.83 -28.70
N LYS A 281 7.30 58.57 -28.91
CA LYS A 281 6.40 57.41 -28.90
C LYS A 281 5.74 57.19 -27.52
N THR A 282 6.49 57.35 -26.43
CA THR A 282 5.95 57.24 -25.05
C THR A 282 4.98 58.37 -24.70
N ARG A 283 5.22 59.59 -25.21
CA ARG A 283 4.30 60.71 -25.01
C ARG A 283 2.98 60.50 -25.74
N ASP A 284 3.01 59.92 -26.94
CA ASP A 284 1.80 59.62 -27.72
C ASP A 284 0.98 58.48 -27.10
N LEU A 285 1.65 57.43 -26.59
CA LEU A 285 0.99 56.35 -25.85
C LEU A 285 0.35 56.83 -24.53
N LYS A 286 1.01 57.75 -23.80
CA LYS A 286 0.43 58.37 -22.60
C LYS A 286 -0.78 59.26 -22.90
N LYS A 287 -0.78 59.96 -24.04
CA LYS A 287 -1.95 60.74 -24.49
C LYS A 287 -3.12 59.85 -24.89
N GLY A 288 -2.87 58.71 -25.54
CA GLY A 288 -3.90 57.74 -25.91
C GLY A 288 -4.52 56.97 -24.73
N ALA A 289 -3.84 56.89 -23.58
CA ALA A 289 -4.34 56.25 -22.37
C ALA A 289 -5.14 57.20 -21.44
N ALA A 290 -5.19 58.50 -21.76
CA ALA A 290 -5.90 59.52 -20.99
C ALA A 290 -7.20 60.03 -21.67
N ALA A 291 -7.58 59.42 -22.79
CA ALA A 291 -8.88 59.57 -23.46
C ALA A 291 -9.71 58.30 -23.26
#